data_AF-A0A8T9Q8M3-F1
#
_entry.id   AF-A0A8T9Q8M3-F1
#
_cell.length_a   1.000
_cell.length_b   1.000
_cell.length_c   1.000
_cell.angle_alpha   90.00
_cell.angle_beta   90.00
_cell.angle_gamma   90.00
#
_symmetry.space_group_name_H-M   'P 1'
#
loop_
_entity.id
_entity.type
_entity.pdbx_description
1 polymer ?
#
loop_
_entity_poly.entity_id
_entity_poly.type
_entity_poly.pdbx_seq_one_letter_code
_entity_poly.pdbx_strand_id
1 'polypeptide(L)'
;MAISPTAEPLLLVVRTYYGLAQQELADFLGVSRGLVALVETGRRTLPPPAEVRLALLSAHVSREATCPASSLPAPAWEPLQLHQRKCLRQAQGLRQELAQRQTQTAQYQRRLQTLPALYQALLPTTPDGAETKLWLQKIETQARHGLVECGPAAQALLTVRIAALEFEAAEVGRQLAAGAQPVA
;
A
#
# COMPACT_ATOMS: atom_id res chain seq x y z
N MET A 1 -20.09 26.35 -40.18
CA MET A 1 -18.90 25.65 -39.66
C MET A 1 -19.35 24.28 -39.19
N ALA A 2 -19.16 23.26 -40.02
CA ALA A 2 -19.48 21.87 -39.69
C ALA A 2 -18.18 21.20 -39.23
N ILE A 3 -18.16 20.70 -37.99
CA ILE A 3 -17.08 19.87 -37.47
C ILE A 3 -17.34 18.47 -38.03
N SER A 4 -16.62 18.08 -39.06
CA SER A 4 -16.64 16.72 -39.59
C SER A 4 -16.19 15.74 -38.49
N PRO A 5 -16.78 14.54 -38.38
CA PRO A 5 -16.28 13.52 -37.48
C PRO A 5 -14.85 13.19 -37.92
N THR A 6 -13.86 13.56 -37.11
CA THR A 6 -12.46 13.22 -37.34
C THR A 6 -12.36 11.71 -37.31
N ALA A 7 -12.23 11.08 -38.48
CA ALA A 7 -11.75 9.71 -38.57
C ALA A 7 -10.43 9.68 -37.80
N GLU A 8 -10.41 9.01 -36.64
CA GLU A 8 -9.19 8.86 -35.88
C GLU A 8 -8.12 8.24 -36.78
N PRO A 9 -6.90 8.80 -36.80
CA PRO A 9 -5.86 8.28 -37.66
C PRO A 9 -5.63 6.82 -37.30
N LEU A 10 -5.68 5.94 -38.31
CA LEU A 10 -5.57 4.48 -38.15
C LEU A 10 -4.40 4.07 -37.26
N LEU A 11 -3.30 4.84 -37.31
CA LEU A 11 -2.12 4.64 -36.51
C LEU A 11 -2.37 4.80 -35.00
N LEU A 12 -3.19 5.77 -34.57
CA LEU A 12 -3.59 5.95 -33.18
C LEU A 12 -4.49 4.80 -32.70
N VAL A 13 -5.40 4.33 -33.57
CA VAL A 13 -6.28 3.19 -33.27
C VAL A 13 -5.45 1.92 -33.05
N VAL A 14 -4.51 1.62 -33.96
CA VAL A 14 -3.58 0.49 -33.82
C VAL A 14 -2.76 0.60 -32.54
N ARG A 15 -2.20 1.78 -32.26
CA ARG A 15 -1.38 2.01 -31.06
C ARG A 15 -2.18 1.76 -29.78
N THR A 16 -3.40 2.27 -29.72
CA THR A 16 -4.28 2.12 -28.55
C THR A 16 -4.73 0.68 -28.37
N TYR A 17 -5.08 0.00 -29.47
CA TYR A 17 -5.50 -1.41 -29.44
C TYR A 17 -4.42 -2.34 -28.88
N TYR A 18 -3.16 -2.14 -29.28
CA TYR A 18 -2.03 -2.95 -28.82
C TYR A 18 -1.31 -2.43 -27.57
N GLY A 19 -1.70 -1.25 -27.06
CA GLY A 19 -1.03 -0.61 -25.92
C GLY A 19 0.42 -0.17 -26.20
N LEU A 20 0.76 0.11 -27.46
CA LEU A 20 2.13 0.46 -27.86
C LEU A 20 2.49 1.93 -27.54
N ALA A 21 3.75 2.17 -27.22
CA ALA A 21 4.33 3.51 -27.23
C ALA A 21 4.61 3.97 -28.67
N GLN A 22 4.69 5.29 -28.90
CA GLN A 22 5.03 5.85 -30.22
C GLN A 22 6.39 5.37 -30.74
N GLN A 23 7.35 5.15 -29.85
CA GLN A 23 8.68 4.67 -30.21
C GLN A 23 8.63 3.22 -30.70
N GLU A 24 7.92 2.34 -29.98
CA GLU A 24 7.79 0.92 -30.33
C GLU A 24 7.10 0.75 -31.69
N LEU A 25 6.07 1.56 -31.96
CA LEU A 25 5.41 1.58 -33.25
C LEU A 25 6.32 2.15 -34.35
N ALA A 26 7.12 3.18 -34.05
CA ALA A 26 8.09 3.73 -35.00
C ALA A 26 9.17 2.70 -35.39
N ASP A 27 9.69 1.96 -34.41
CA ASP A 27 10.68 0.90 -34.60
C ASP A 27 10.11 -0.23 -35.48
N PHE A 28 8.87 -0.64 -35.20
CA PHE A 28 8.16 -1.64 -36.03
C PHE A 28 7.95 -1.14 -37.47
N LEU A 29 7.55 0.11 -37.65
CA LEU A 29 7.30 0.70 -38.96
C LEU A 29 8.59 1.07 -39.71
N GLY A 30 9.75 1.08 -39.05
CA GLY A 30 11.03 1.50 -39.63
C GLY A 30 11.11 3.00 -39.88
N VAL A 31 10.46 3.81 -39.05
CA VAL A 31 10.43 5.27 -39.16
C VAL A 31 10.86 5.93 -37.85
N SER A 32 11.04 7.25 -37.84
CA SER A 32 11.32 7.97 -36.59
C SER A 32 10.05 8.19 -35.77
N ARG A 33 10.19 8.24 -34.44
CA ARG A 33 9.11 8.62 -33.51
C ARG A 33 8.49 9.98 -33.86
N GLY A 34 9.30 10.94 -34.29
CA GLY A 34 8.82 12.25 -34.72
C GLY A 34 7.89 12.17 -35.93
N LEU A 35 8.17 11.26 -36.87
CA LEU A 35 7.28 11.03 -38.02
C LEU A 35 5.96 10.41 -37.56
N VAL A 36 5.98 9.46 -36.63
CA VAL A 36 4.76 8.89 -36.03
C VAL A 36 3.89 9.97 -35.40
N ALA A 37 4.44 10.86 -34.58
CA ALA A 37 3.68 11.95 -33.97
C ALA A 37 3.09 12.93 -35.00
N LEU A 38 3.82 13.21 -36.09
CA LEU A 38 3.32 14.06 -37.17
C LEU A 38 2.20 13.38 -37.97
N VAL A 39 2.24 12.06 -38.12
CA VAL A 39 1.18 11.28 -38.77
C VAL A 39 -0.07 11.20 -37.90
N GLU A 40 0.08 10.95 -36.59
CA GLU A 40 -1.04 10.95 -35.63
C GLU A 40 -1.74 12.32 -35.56
N THR A 41 -1.05 13.41 -35.85
CA THR A 41 -1.64 14.76 -35.89
C THR A 41 -2.13 15.17 -37.28
N GLY A 42 -2.08 14.27 -38.26
CA GLY A 42 -2.49 14.53 -39.64
C GLY A 42 -1.58 15.52 -40.39
N ARG A 43 -0.39 15.80 -39.85
CA ARG A 43 0.58 16.77 -40.43
C ARG A 43 1.48 16.15 -41.49
N ARG A 44 1.62 14.82 -41.51
CA ARG A 44 2.39 14.08 -42.51
C ARG A 44 1.71 12.75 -42.85
N THR A 45 2.05 12.22 -44.03
CA THR A 45 1.72 10.86 -44.44
C THR A 45 2.89 9.91 -44.16
N LEU A 46 2.58 8.62 -44.01
CA LEU A 46 3.61 7.60 -43.84
C LEU A 46 4.29 7.29 -45.18
N PRO A 47 5.56 6.88 -45.18
CA PRO A 47 6.18 6.36 -46.38
C PRO A 47 5.52 5.02 -46.76
N PRO A 48 5.41 4.68 -48.05
CA PRO A 48 4.77 3.44 -48.53
C PRO A 48 5.19 2.15 -47.79
N PRO A 49 6.48 1.88 -47.48
CA PRO A 49 6.85 0.68 -46.74
C PRO A 49 6.28 0.63 -45.31
N ALA A 50 6.10 1.79 -44.66
CA ALA A 50 5.49 1.87 -43.34
C ALA A 50 3.96 1.71 -43.44
N GLU A 51 3.32 2.20 -44.50
CA GLU A 51 1.88 1.98 -44.73
C GLU A 51 1.55 0.49 -44.88
N VAL A 52 2.37 -0.26 -45.62
CA VAL A 52 2.22 -1.72 -45.77
C VAL A 52 2.32 -2.43 -44.41
N ARG A 53 3.29 -2.04 -43.57
CA ARG A 53 3.45 -2.60 -42.22
C ARG A 53 2.29 -2.23 -41.29
N LEU A 54 1.80 -0.99 -41.37
CA LEU A 54 0.63 -0.55 -40.62
C LEU A 54 -0.63 -1.32 -41.05
N ALA A 55 -0.80 -1.55 -42.35
CA ALA A 55 -1.90 -2.34 -42.89
C ALA A 55 -1.92 -3.75 -42.31
N LEU A 56 -0.76 -4.41 -42.16
CA LEU A 56 -0.64 -5.72 -41.53
C LEU A 56 -1.13 -5.73 -40.08
N LEU A 57 -0.75 -4.73 -39.26
CA LEU A 57 -1.24 -4.63 -37.88
C LEU A 57 -2.74 -4.32 -37.84
N SER A 58 -3.20 -3.38 -38.67
CA SER A 58 -4.61 -2.96 -38.68
C SER A 58 -5.57 -4.06 -39.11
N ALA A 59 -5.12 -5.02 -39.92
CA ALA A 59 -5.93 -6.17 -40.35
C ALA A 59 -6.42 -7.04 -39.17
N HIS A 60 -5.78 -6.93 -38.01
CA HIS A 60 -6.12 -7.67 -36.80
C HIS A 60 -6.82 -6.83 -35.72
N VAL A 61 -7.02 -5.52 -35.95
CA VAL A 61 -7.64 -4.59 -34.99
C VAL A 61 -9.17 -4.71 -34.95
N SER A 62 -9.79 -5.36 -35.95
CA SER A 62 -11.25 -5.57 -36.01
C SER A 62 -11.67 -7.00 -36.29
N ARG A 63 -10.70 -7.89 -36.51
CA ARG A 63 -11.00 -9.31 -36.72
C ARG A 63 -11.05 -9.93 -35.33
N GLU A 64 -12.26 -10.30 -34.88
CA GLU A 64 -12.42 -11.24 -33.76
C GLU A 64 -11.55 -12.44 -34.09
N ALA A 65 -10.35 -12.46 -33.51
CA ALA A 65 -9.39 -13.50 -33.80
C ALA A 65 -9.95 -14.78 -33.17
N THR A 66 -10.46 -15.69 -34.00
CA THR A 66 -10.82 -17.07 -33.64
C THR A 66 -9.60 -17.94 -33.33
N CYS A 67 -8.46 -17.34 -33.01
CA CYS A 67 -7.38 -18.06 -32.37
C CYS A 67 -7.85 -18.46 -30.97
N PRO A 68 -7.69 -19.71 -30.54
CA PRO A 68 -7.90 -20.05 -29.15
C PRO A 68 -6.91 -19.21 -28.34
N ALA A 69 -7.39 -18.15 -27.71
CA ALA A 69 -6.63 -17.41 -26.74
C ALA A 69 -6.15 -18.46 -25.73
N SER A 70 -4.83 -18.57 -25.56
CA SER A 70 -4.28 -19.40 -24.49
C SER A 70 -4.99 -18.96 -23.21
N SER A 71 -5.79 -19.85 -22.62
CA SER A 71 -6.56 -19.52 -21.44
C SER A 71 -5.59 -18.99 -20.41
N LEU A 72 -5.83 -17.77 -19.92
CA LEU A 72 -5.03 -17.21 -18.84
C LEU A 72 -4.94 -18.28 -17.72
N PRO A 73 -3.75 -18.49 -17.13
CA PRO A 73 -3.63 -19.43 -16.04
C PRO A 73 -4.62 -19.03 -14.95
N ALA A 74 -5.24 -20.03 -14.33
CA ALA A 74 -6.19 -19.81 -13.24
C ALA A 74 -5.58 -18.84 -12.21
N PRO A 75 -6.39 -17.95 -11.62
CA PRO A 75 -5.89 -16.97 -10.66
C PRO A 75 -5.10 -17.67 -9.55
N ALA A 76 -3.82 -17.29 -9.41
CA ALA A 76 -2.98 -17.80 -8.34
C ALA A 76 -3.37 -17.10 -7.03
N TRP A 77 -4.06 -17.82 -6.15
CA TRP A 77 -4.52 -17.30 -4.85
C TRP A 77 -3.43 -17.30 -3.76
N GLU A 78 -2.28 -17.92 -4.01
CA GLU A 78 -1.17 -18.02 -3.04
C GLU A 78 -0.64 -16.66 -2.54
N PRO A 79 -0.38 -15.65 -3.40
CA PRO A 79 0.09 -14.34 -2.92
C PRO A 79 -0.91 -13.68 -1.96
N LEU A 80 -2.20 -13.89 -2.22
CA LEU A 80 -3.29 -13.34 -1.41
C LEU A 80 -3.37 -14.05 -0.05
N GLN A 81 -3.19 -15.36 0.00
CA GLN A 81 -3.06 -16.13 1.26
C GLN A 81 -1.82 -15.73 2.07
N LEU A 82 -0.68 -15.48 1.40
CA LEU A 82 0.53 -15.00 2.05
C LEU A 82 0.30 -13.62 2.69
N HIS A 83 -0.35 -12.72 1.96
CA HIS A 83 -0.70 -11.39 2.45
C HIS A 83 -1.62 -11.45 3.68
N GLN A 84 -2.66 -12.29 3.65
CA GLN A 84 -3.54 -12.50 4.80
C GLN A 84 -2.75 -12.90 6.07
N ARG A 85 -1.87 -13.90 5.93
CA ARG A 85 -1.03 -14.39 7.05
C ARG A 85 -0.10 -13.30 7.58
N LYS A 86 0.42 -12.45 6.70
CA LYS A 86 1.27 -11.31 7.06
C LYS A 86 0.49 -10.29 7.89
N CYS A 87 -0.70 -9.88 7.46
CA CYS A 87 -1.54 -8.94 8.19
C CYS A 87 -1.90 -9.45 9.59
N LEU A 88 -2.32 -10.72 9.69
CA LEU A 88 -2.64 -11.35 10.98
C LEU A 88 -1.44 -11.39 11.94
N ARG A 89 -0.26 -11.78 11.44
CA ARG A 89 0.97 -11.80 12.25
C ARG A 89 1.35 -10.41 12.75
N GLN A 90 1.23 -9.40 11.90
CA GLN A 90 1.50 -8.01 12.29
C GLN A 90 0.51 -7.52 13.34
N ALA A 91 -0.79 -7.80 13.17
CA ALA A 91 -1.81 -7.45 14.16
C ALA A 91 -1.53 -8.11 15.52
N GLN A 92 -1.11 -9.38 15.54
CA GLN A 92 -0.73 -10.07 16.77
C GLN A 92 0.48 -9.41 17.45
N GLY A 93 1.51 -9.03 16.69
CA GLY A 93 2.66 -8.30 17.24
C GLY A 93 2.26 -6.98 17.90
N LEU A 94 1.41 -6.19 17.22
CA LEU A 94 0.93 -4.91 17.77
C LEU A 94 0.04 -5.09 19.01
N ARG A 95 -0.72 -6.18 19.12
CA ARG A 95 -1.47 -6.50 20.35
C ARG A 95 -0.57 -6.75 21.53
N GLN A 96 0.52 -7.48 21.33
CA GLN A 96 1.51 -7.72 22.38
C GLN A 96 2.16 -6.40 22.81
N GLU A 97 2.52 -5.54 21.86
CA GLU A 97 3.04 -4.21 22.15
C GLU A 97 2.04 -3.35 22.92
N LEU A 98 0.77 -3.36 22.52
CA LEU A 98 -0.30 -2.64 23.22
C LEU A 98 -0.44 -3.11 24.68
N ALA A 99 -0.47 -4.43 24.91
CA ALA A 99 -0.53 -5.00 26.25
C ALA A 99 0.69 -4.64 27.10
N GLN A 100 1.88 -4.60 26.50
CA GLN A 100 3.10 -4.16 27.16
C GLN A 100 3.01 -2.68 27.57
N ARG A 101 2.57 -1.79 26.66
CA ARG A 101 2.41 -0.37 26.95
C ARG A 101 1.38 -0.14 28.04
N GLN A 102 0.24 -0.83 28.01
CA GLN A 102 -0.78 -0.77 29.06
C GLN A 102 -0.22 -1.17 30.43
N THR A 103 0.58 -2.25 30.47
CA THR A 103 1.24 -2.70 31.69
C THR A 103 2.22 -1.64 32.21
N GLN A 104 3.03 -1.04 31.33
CA GLN A 104 3.97 0.04 31.68
C GLN A 104 3.23 1.28 32.21
N THR A 105 2.17 1.72 31.54
CA THR A 105 1.32 2.82 32.01
C THR A 105 0.80 2.57 33.42
N ALA A 106 0.27 1.37 33.69
CA ALA A 106 -0.21 1.00 35.03
C ALA A 106 0.92 0.96 36.07
N GLN A 107 2.16 0.59 35.70
CA GLN A 107 3.32 0.64 36.59
C GLN A 107 3.72 2.08 36.90
N TYR A 108 3.81 2.96 35.89
CA TYR A 108 4.15 4.37 36.09
C TYR A 108 3.10 5.12 36.90
N GLN A 109 1.80 4.86 36.65
CA GLN A 109 0.72 5.40 37.46
C GLN A 109 0.84 4.99 38.93
N ARG A 110 1.07 3.70 39.20
CA ARG A 110 1.29 3.22 40.58
C ARG A 110 2.48 3.89 41.24
N ARG A 111 3.59 4.07 40.53
CA ARG A 111 4.78 4.77 41.05
C ARG A 111 4.45 6.21 41.45
N LEU A 112 3.71 6.95 40.61
CA LEU A 112 3.34 8.33 40.91
C LEU A 112 2.33 8.43 42.06
N GLN A 113 1.42 7.46 42.18
CA GLN A 113 0.45 7.39 43.28
C GLN A 113 1.10 7.11 44.62
N THR A 114 2.13 6.26 44.68
CA THR A 114 2.81 5.89 45.94
C THR A 114 3.90 6.87 46.35
N LEU A 115 4.37 7.70 45.42
CA LEU A 115 5.50 8.62 45.61
C LEU A 115 5.34 9.57 46.82
N PRO A 116 4.18 10.21 47.06
CA PRO A 116 4.00 11.08 48.22
C PRO A 116 4.16 10.33 49.55
N ALA A 117 3.64 9.10 49.66
CA ALA A 117 3.78 8.27 50.85
C ALA A 117 5.24 7.86 51.07
N LEU A 118 5.98 7.57 50.00
CA LEU A 118 7.41 7.27 50.09
C LEU A 118 8.23 8.48 50.55
N TYR A 119 7.93 9.69 50.06
CA TYR A 119 8.57 10.91 50.56
C TYR A 119 8.34 11.10 52.06
N GLN A 120 7.10 10.91 52.54
CA GLN A 120 6.77 11.06 53.96
C GLN A 120 7.45 10.01 54.85
N ALA A 121 7.51 8.76 54.39
CA ALA A 121 8.08 7.66 55.17
C ALA A 121 9.61 7.70 55.24
N LEU A 122 10.28 8.06 54.12
CA LEU A 122 11.73 7.89 53.98
C LEU A 122 12.52 9.16 54.34
N LEU A 123 12.05 10.36 53.98
CA LEU A 123 12.84 11.58 54.21
C LEU A 123 13.18 11.86 55.69
N PRO A 124 12.28 11.65 56.67
CA PRO A 124 12.59 11.92 58.08
C PRO A 124 13.46 10.84 58.74
N THR A 125 13.49 9.63 58.18
CA THR A 125 14.06 8.44 58.83
C THR A 125 15.46 8.09 58.32
N THR A 126 15.84 8.57 57.14
CA THR A 126 17.15 8.28 56.54
C THR A 126 18.20 9.31 56.95
N PRO A 127 19.39 8.89 57.41
CA PRO A 127 20.52 9.80 57.62
C PRO A 127 20.96 10.49 56.31
N ASP A 128 20.83 9.79 55.16
CA ASP A 128 21.12 10.30 53.82
C ASP A 128 19.86 10.83 53.10
N GLY A 129 19.11 11.71 53.77
CA GLY A 129 17.85 12.25 53.24
C GLY A 129 17.99 12.96 51.89
N ALA A 130 19.16 13.56 51.61
CA ALA A 130 19.43 14.23 50.33
C ALA A 130 19.54 13.25 49.16
N GLU A 131 20.27 12.15 49.32
CA GLU A 131 20.40 11.12 48.27
C GLU A 131 19.07 10.42 48.02
N THR A 132 18.35 10.09 49.09
CA THR A 132 17.00 9.50 49.02
C THR A 132 16.04 10.41 48.27
N LYS A 133 16.08 11.72 48.53
CA LYS A 133 15.28 12.71 47.81
C LYS A 133 15.60 12.74 46.31
N LEU A 134 16.88 12.76 45.93
CA LEU A 134 17.31 12.76 44.53
C LEU A 134 16.85 11.49 43.80
N TRP A 135 16.93 10.34 44.46
CA TRP A 135 16.45 9.08 43.90
C TRP A 135 14.92 9.08 43.68
N LEU A 136 14.14 9.58 44.64
CA LEU A 136 12.69 9.72 44.49
C LEU A 136 12.32 10.68 43.33
N GLN A 137 13.03 11.82 43.21
CA GLN A 137 12.84 12.76 42.10
C GLN A 137 13.17 12.14 40.74
N LYS A 138 14.22 11.30 40.68
CA LYS A 138 14.57 10.55 39.47
C LYS A 138 13.44 9.59 39.07
N ILE A 139 12.88 8.84 40.03
CA ILE A 139 11.76 7.94 39.77
C ILE A 139 10.52 8.70 39.29
N GLU A 140 10.22 9.84 39.93
CA GLU A 140 9.11 10.70 39.52
C GLU A 140 9.27 11.16 38.07
N THR A 141 10.45 11.69 37.74
CA THR A 141 10.78 12.18 36.40
C THR A 141 10.66 11.06 35.36
N GLN A 142 11.21 9.88 35.64
CA GLN A 142 11.11 8.71 34.77
C GLN A 142 9.67 8.26 34.57
N ALA A 143 8.85 8.23 35.63
CA ALA A 143 7.46 7.81 35.54
C ALA A 143 6.60 8.82 34.75
N ARG A 144 6.80 10.12 34.95
CA ARG A 144 6.13 11.17 34.17
C ARG A 144 6.50 11.07 32.69
N HIS A 145 7.79 10.90 32.38
CA HIS A 145 8.25 10.75 31.00
C HIS A 145 7.67 9.49 30.34
N GLY A 146 7.75 8.34 31.03
CA GLY A 146 7.18 7.09 30.52
C GLY A 146 5.67 7.14 30.27
N LEU A 147 4.91 7.93 31.05
CA LEU A 147 3.48 8.14 30.78
C LEU A 147 3.20 8.95 29.51
N VAL A 148 4.11 9.83 29.10
CA VAL A 148 4.00 10.54 27.82
C VAL A 148 4.23 9.57 26.66
N GLU A 149 5.25 8.71 26.75
CA GLU A 149 5.61 7.75 25.69
C GLU A 149 4.60 6.60 25.56
N CYS A 150 4.12 6.06 26.67
CA CYS A 150 3.15 4.97 26.75
C CYS A 150 1.70 5.47 26.86
N GLY A 151 1.47 6.77 26.63
CA GLY A 151 0.21 7.44 26.91
C GLY A 151 -0.98 6.96 26.06
N PRO A 152 -2.20 7.46 26.36
CA PRO A 152 -3.42 7.04 25.69
C PRO A 152 -3.40 7.28 24.17
N ALA A 153 -2.74 8.34 23.71
CA ALA A 153 -2.59 8.61 22.27
C ALA A 153 -1.79 7.52 21.55
N ALA A 154 -0.65 7.09 22.11
CA ALA A 154 0.16 6.03 21.53
C ALA A 154 -0.60 4.68 21.51
N GLN A 155 -1.34 4.39 22.58
CA GLN A 155 -2.19 3.19 22.66
C GLN A 155 -3.35 3.23 21.65
N ALA A 156 -3.98 4.40 21.46
CA ALA A 156 -5.04 4.58 20.47
C ALA A 156 -4.54 4.37 19.04
N LEU A 157 -3.33 4.87 18.71
CA LEU A 157 -2.71 4.65 17.41
C LEU A 157 -2.47 3.15 17.14
N LEU A 158 -1.94 2.41 18.12
CA LEU A 158 -1.78 0.95 18.00
C LEU A 158 -3.13 0.27 17.79
N THR A 159 -4.15 0.66 18.55
CA THR A 159 -5.51 0.10 18.44
C THR A 159 -6.09 0.30 17.04
N VAL A 160 -6.01 1.50 16.49
CA VAL A 160 -6.46 1.81 15.12
C VAL A 160 -5.69 0.98 14.10
N ARG A 161 -4.37 0.85 14.26
CA ARG A 161 -3.53 0.08 13.33
C ARG A 161 -3.84 -1.42 13.38
N ILE A 162 -4.09 -1.97 14.57
CA ILE A 162 -4.56 -3.36 14.73
C ILE A 162 -5.88 -3.54 13.96
N ALA A 163 -6.87 -2.69 14.21
CA ALA A 163 -8.19 -2.78 13.56
C ALA A 163 -8.09 -2.73 12.03
N ALA A 164 -7.23 -1.86 11.48
CA ALA A 164 -7.01 -1.77 10.04
C ALA A 164 -6.42 -3.07 9.44
N LEU A 165 -5.39 -3.65 10.09
CA LEU A 165 -4.76 -4.90 9.62
C LEU A 165 -5.73 -6.08 9.66
N GLU A 166 -6.60 -6.13 10.67
CA GLU A 166 -7.60 -7.18 10.78
C GLU A 166 -8.71 -7.05 9.77
N PHE A 167 -9.16 -5.82 9.52
CA PHE A 167 -10.11 -5.54 8.45
C PHE A 167 -9.56 -5.99 7.10
N GLU A 168 -8.30 -5.65 6.79
CA GLU A 168 -7.63 -6.07 5.57
C GLU A 168 -7.52 -7.59 5.46
N ALA A 169 -7.09 -8.27 6.54
CA ALA A 169 -7.01 -9.74 6.56
C ALA A 169 -8.39 -10.41 6.38
N ALA A 170 -9.46 -9.80 6.90
CA ALA A 170 -10.82 -10.29 6.76
C ALA A 170 -11.34 -10.09 5.33
N GLU A 171 -11.08 -8.94 4.70
CA GLU A 171 -11.46 -8.69 3.30
C GLU A 171 -10.72 -9.64 2.36
N VAL A 172 -9.43 -9.83 2.56
CA VAL A 172 -8.63 -10.82 1.84
C VAL A 172 -9.22 -12.22 2.01
N GLY A 173 -9.65 -12.58 3.22
CA GLY A 173 -10.32 -13.86 3.49
C GLY A 173 -11.63 -14.02 2.72
N ARG A 174 -12.43 -12.95 2.58
CA ARG A 174 -13.66 -12.95 1.78
C ARG A 174 -13.37 -13.18 0.30
N GLN A 175 -12.36 -12.49 -0.25
CA GLN A 175 -11.95 -12.67 -1.65
C GLN A 175 -11.45 -14.10 -1.92
N LEU A 176 -10.68 -14.67 -1.00
CA LEU A 176 -10.23 -16.07 -1.09
C LEU A 176 -11.40 -17.06 -1.04
N ALA A 177 -12.40 -16.81 -0.19
CA ALA A 177 -13.59 -17.65 -0.11
C ALA A 177 -14.47 -17.55 -1.36
N ALA A 178 -14.64 -16.34 -1.91
CA ALA A 178 -15.38 -16.12 -3.15
C ALA A 178 -14.67 -16.75 -4.36
N GLY A 179 -13.35 -16.59 -4.43
CA GLY A 179 -12.52 -17.19 -5.48
C GLY A 179 -12.44 -18.71 -5.45
N ALA A 180 -12.71 -19.32 -4.29
CA ALA A 180 -12.75 -20.78 -4.13
C ALA A 180 -14.11 -21.40 -4.49
N GLN A 181 -15.18 -20.60 -4.65
CA GLN A 181 -16.45 -21.13 -5.13
C GLN A 181 -16.36 -21.35 -6.65
N PRO A 182 -16.48 -22.60 -7.14
CA PRO A 182 -16.57 -22.83 -8.57
C PRO A 182 -17.86 -22.19 -9.09
N VAL A 183 -17.75 -21.44 -10.18
CA VAL A 183 -18.92 -20.98 -10.94
C VAL A 183 -19.68 -22.22 -11.39
N ALA A 184 -20.87 -22.43 -10.81
CA ALA A 184 -21.74 -23.59 -11.06
C ALA A 184 -22.42 -23.49 -12.44
#